data_AF-A0A7K1BF13-F1
#
_entry.id   AF-A0A7K1BF13-F1
#
_cell.length_a   1.000
_cell.length_b   1.000
_cell.length_c   1.000
_cell.angle_alpha   90.00
_cell.angle_beta   90.00
_cell.angle_gamma   90.00
#
_symmetry.space_group_name_H-M   'P 1'
#
loop_
_entity.id
_entity.type
_entity.pdbx_description
1 polymer ?
#
loop_
_entity_poly.entity_id
_entity_poly.type
_entity_poly.pdbx_seq_one_letter_code
_entity_poly.pdbx_strand_id
1 'polypeptide(L)'
;PPATPKNLDRLEHHDSWVANGTELARAREWFKSKHFRILETDGAISAEKGFMRETGNLFFHLALILILLGISFSSLFGMRGEAILNVGERFVNTPTSYDSLQYGKLFSEKNLSDFVITIDKFTAKYNVETNAPEDYKLDVEFSSGDLTKPVNRVIKVNSPLTLGSTNIYLQANGYSPVVTVRDSKGNVAMQGPVPFLPQDGNLRSIGAIKSPDADPPMGFVGSFVPTYARSNGNGAISVFPEALDPRLLLSAWIGDLGLDSGVPQSVYRLDTSKMKQVGLKSLKPGETFTYPQGSITFEGYQQWVNLQIVNDPGKTYALLGGIVAILGLLASLFTRRRRIWIRVGKSVEVAGLAKNAAPGLEVEMKQFVEILKGEK
;
A
#
# COMPACT_ATOMS: atom_id res chain seq x y z
N PRO A 1 -6.96 -5.53 45.57
CA PRO A 1 -8.02 -4.55 45.92
C PRO A 1 -7.43 -3.48 46.85
N PRO A 2 -7.77 -2.19 46.66
CA PRO A 2 -7.40 -1.13 47.59
C PRO A 2 -8.06 -1.36 48.97
N ALA A 3 -7.52 -0.79 50.04
CA ALA A 3 -8.17 -0.83 51.34
C ALA A 3 -9.56 -0.17 51.30
N THR A 4 -10.48 -0.62 52.16
CA THR A 4 -11.83 -0.06 52.28
C THR A 4 -11.76 1.42 52.68
N PRO A 5 -12.33 2.35 51.90
CA PRO A 5 -12.33 3.78 52.22
C PRO A 5 -13.00 4.07 53.56
N LYS A 6 -12.53 5.09 54.29
CA LYS A 6 -13.11 5.46 55.60
C LYS A 6 -14.59 5.85 55.48
N ASN A 7 -14.93 6.64 54.46
CA ASN A 7 -16.26 7.22 54.24
C ASN A 7 -16.89 6.60 52.98
N LEU A 8 -17.69 5.53 53.15
CA LEU A 8 -18.36 4.82 52.04
C LEU A 8 -19.58 5.59 51.51
N ASP A 9 -20.20 6.41 52.36
CA ASP A 9 -21.32 7.31 52.09
C ASP A 9 -21.03 8.32 50.97
N ARG A 10 -19.75 8.61 50.70
CA ARG A 10 -19.31 9.54 49.65
C ARG A 10 -19.12 8.89 48.28
N LEU A 11 -19.28 7.59 48.17
CA LEU A 11 -19.06 6.84 46.94
C LEU A 11 -20.39 6.63 46.18
N GLU A 12 -20.27 6.34 44.88
CA GLU A 12 -21.43 6.02 44.05
C GLU A 12 -22.14 4.75 44.53
N HIS A 13 -23.44 4.67 44.29
CA HIS A 13 -24.26 3.50 44.63
C HIS A 13 -24.12 3.04 46.09
N HIS A 14 -23.99 3.99 47.03
CA HIS A 14 -23.99 3.70 48.46
C HIS A 14 -25.37 3.24 48.94
N ASP A 15 -25.43 2.16 49.72
CA ASP A 15 -26.63 1.71 50.45
C ASP A 15 -26.25 1.24 51.87
N SER A 16 -27.18 1.38 52.82
CA SER A 16 -26.97 0.95 54.20
C SER A 16 -28.23 0.45 54.88
N TRP A 17 -28.10 -0.61 55.68
CA TRP A 17 -29.19 -1.20 56.46
C TRP A 17 -28.67 -1.86 57.75
N VAL A 18 -29.57 -2.34 58.61
CA VAL A 18 -29.21 -3.00 59.87
C VAL A 18 -28.65 -4.40 59.58
N ALA A 19 -27.52 -4.75 60.22
CA ALA A 19 -26.86 -6.03 59.99
C ALA A 19 -27.63 -7.21 60.59
N ASN A 20 -27.75 -8.30 59.82
CA ASN A 20 -28.38 -9.56 60.20
C ASN A 20 -27.35 -10.70 60.40
N GLY A 21 -26.05 -10.40 60.27
CA GLY A 21 -24.93 -11.27 60.64
C GLY A 21 -24.46 -12.27 59.57
N THR A 22 -25.10 -12.32 58.40
CA THR A 22 -24.75 -13.27 57.30
C THR A 22 -24.14 -12.58 56.07
N GLU A 23 -24.11 -11.25 56.06
CA GLU A 23 -23.82 -10.43 54.89
C GLU A 23 -22.37 -10.60 54.40
N LEU A 24 -21.38 -10.72 55.30
CA LEU A 24 -20.00 -10.95 54.87
C LEU A 24 -19.81 -12.31 54.18
N ALA A 25 -20.52 -13.35 54.64
CA ALA A 25 -20.46 -14.66 54.00
C ALA A 25 -21.09 -14.65 52.61
N ARG A 26 -22.29 -14.06 52.48
CA ARG A 26 -22.99 -13.89 51.19
C ARG A 26 -22.19 -13.02 50.22
N ALA A 27 -21.59 -11.93 50.71
CA ALA A 27 -20.72 -11.07 49.91
C ALA A 27 -19.53 -11.85 49.35
N ARG A 28 -18.87 -12.66 50.19
CA ARG A 28 -17.71 -13.47 49.80
C ARG A 28 -18.07 -14.46 48.69
N GLU A 29 -19.17 -15.18 48.83
CA GLU A 29 -19.66 -16.14 47.82
C GLU A 29 -20.01 -15.44 46.51
N TRP A 30 -20.72 -14.32 46.58
CA TRP A 30 -21.09 -13.54 45.41
C TRP A 30 -19.85 -13.04 44.65
N PHE A 31 -18.90 -12.40 45.37
CA PHE A 31 -17.66 -11.91 44.77
C PHE A 31 -16.86 -13.03 44.12
N LYS A 32 -16.76 -14.20 44.77
CA LYS A 32 -16.08 -15.37 44.21
C LYS A 32 -16.76 -15.88 42.94
N SER A 33 -18.10 -16.00 42.94
CA SER A 33 -18.88 -16.43 41.75
C SER A 33 -18.71 -15.49 40.55
N LYS A 34 -18.56 -14.20 40.82
CA LYS A 34 -18.35 -13.15 39.80
C LYS A 34 -16.87 -12.90 39.50
N HIS A 35 -15.95 -13.71 40.03
CA HIS A 35 -14.51 -13.64 39.79
C HIS A 35 -13.87 -12.31 40.21
N PHE A 36 -14.34 -11.72 41.31
CA PHE A 36 -13.66 -10.59 41.95
C PHE A 36 -12.49 -11.10 42.80
N ARG A 37 -11.40 -10.34 42.79
CA ARG A 37 -10.36 -10.48 43.81
C ARG A 37 -10.84 -9.76 45.07
N ILE A 38 -10.79 -10.43 46.21
CA ILE A 38 -11.24 -9.89 47.50
C ILE A 38 -10.04 -9.64 48.43
N LEU A 39 -10.21 -8.66 49.32
CA LEU A 39 -9.35 -8.39 50.48
C LEU A 39 -10.29 -8.19 51.66
N GLU A 40 -10.16 -9.04 52.69
CA GLU A 40 -10.99 -9.00 53.88
C GLU A 40 -10.16 -8.48 55.06
N THR A 41 -10.66 -7.47 55.77
CA THR A 41 -9.98 -6.84 56.90
C THR A 41 -11.01 -6.19 57.82
N ASP A 42 -10.94 -6.47 59.13
CA ASP A 42 -11.72 -5.81 60.19
C ASP A 42 -13.23 -5.64 59.87
N GLY A 43 -13.91 -6.73 59.51
CA GLY A 43 -15.35 -6.72 59.21
C GLY A 43 -15.72 -6.05 57.89
N ALA A 44 -14.76 -5.82 57.00
CA ALA A 44 -14.99 -5.28 55.67
C ALA A 44 -14.37 -6.15 54.57
N ILE A 45 -15.00 -6.17 53.39
CA ILE A 45 -14.48 -6.80 52.17
C ILE A 45 -14.34 -5.72 51.09
N SER A 46 -13.14 -5.61 50.54
CA SER A 46 -12.84 -4.84 49.33
C SER A 46 -12.69 -5.77 48.15
N ALA A 47 -13.52 -5.60 47.13
CA ALA A 47 -13.56 -6.43 45.93
C ALA A 47 -13.17 -5.61 44.70
N GLU A 48 -12.34 -6.18 43.82
CA GLU A 48 -11.93 -5.54 42.57
C GLU A 48 -11.92 -6.54 41.40
N LYS A 49 -12.36 -6.08 40.22
CA LYS A 49 -12.36 -6.82 38.96
C LYS A 49 -11.97 -5.91 37.78
N GLY A 50 -11.45 -6.49 36.71
CA GLY A 50 -11.17 -5.79 35.45
C GLY A 50 -9.75 -5.24 35.28
N PHE A 51 -8.75 -5.90 35.89
CA PHE A 51 -7.33 -5.49 35.80
C PHE A 51 -6.76 -5.58 34.38
N MET A 52 -7.31 -6.48 33.55
CA MET A 52 -6.95 -6.64 32.13
C MET A 52 -7.11 -5.36 31.31
N ARG A 53 -7.88 -4.36 31.80
CA ARG A 53 -7.99 -3.05 31.16
C ARG A 53 -6.65 -2.31 31.12
N GLU A 54 -5.93 -2.28 32.24
CA GLU A 54 -4.65 -1.57 32.34
C GLU A 54 -3.58 -2.30 31.54
N THR A 55 -3.59 -3.63 31.57
CA THR A 55 -2.77 -4.49 30.73
C THR A 55 -3.05 -4.24 29.24
N GLY A 56 -4.32 -4.19 28.81
CA GLY A 56 -4.71 -3.89 27.43
C GLY A 56 -4.23 -2.52 26.97
N ASN A 57 -4.36 -1.50 27.83
CA ASN A 57 -3.83 -0.17 27.56
C ASN A 57 -2.30 -0.18 27.41
N LEU A 58 -1.58 -0.92 28.25
CA LEU A 58 -0.12 -1.07 28.13
C LEU A 58 0.27 -1.75 26.82
N PHE A 59 -0.39 -2.86 26.46
CA PHE A 59 -0.16 -3.56 25.19
C PHE A 59 -0.44 -2.66 23.98
N PHE A 60 -1.49 -1.84 24.04
CA PHE A 60 -1.78 -0.86 23.00
C PHE A 60 -0.62 0.13 22.80
N HIS A 61 -0.09 0.72 23.87
CA HIS A 61 1.02 1.66 23.76
C HIS A 61 2.32 0.98 23.30
N LEU A 62 2.62 -0.21 23.81
CA LEU A 62 3.78 -0.98 23.38
C LEU A 62 3.68 -1.38 21.90
N ALA A 63 2.48 -1.69 21.44
CA ALA A 63 2.21 -1.97 20.04
C ALA A 63 2.49 -0.77 19.13
N LEU A 64 2.16 0.46 19.56
CA LEU A 64 2.52 1.67 18.81
C LEU A 64 4.03 1.83 18.67
N ILE A 65 4.79 1.52 19.72
CA ILE A 65 6.26 1.51 19.67
C ILE A 65 6.75 0.45 18.67
N LEU A 66 6.19 -0.76 18.71
CA LEU A 66 6.55 -1.82 17.77
C LEU A 66 6.25 -1.45 16.31
N ILE A 67 5.11 -0.80 16.05
CA ILE A 67 4.77 -0.27 14.72
C ILE A 67 5.82 0.75 14.28
N LEU A 68 6.16 1.71 15.15
CA LEU A 68 7.15 2.74 14.86
C LEU A 68 8.53 2.14 14.56
N LEU A 69 8.94 1.12 15.31
CA LEU A 69 10.17 0.38 15.07
C LEU A 69 10.12 -0.37 13.74
N GLY A 70 9.00 -1.02 13.42
CA GLY A 70 8.79 -1.68 12.12
C GLY A 70 8.93 -0.70 10.95
N ILE A 71 8.20 0.42 10.99
CA ILE A 71 8.28 1.47 9.95
C ILE A 71 9.70 2.03 9.84
N SER A 72 10.36 2.26 10.97
CA SER A 72 11.74 2.77 11.01
C SER A 72 12.71 1.76 10.39
N PHE A 73 12.54 0.47 10.66
CA PHE A 73 13.35 -0.60 10.06
C PHE A 73 13.15 -0.67 8.55
N SER A 74 11.90 -0.58 8.06
CA SER A 74 11.61 -0.49 6.62
C SER A 74 12.18 0.76 5.96
N SER A 75 12.11 1.91 6.64
CA SER A 75 12.63 3.16 6.09
C SER A 75 14.15 3.19 6.01
N LEU A 76 14.84 2.54 6.95
CA LEU A 76 16.30 2.51 7.01
C LEU A 76 16.91 1.40 6.15
N PHE A 77 16.29 0.22 6.14
CA PHE A 77 16.81 -1.01 5.52
C PHE A 77 15.96 -1.50 4.33
N GLY A 78 14.96 -0.74 3.91
CA GLY A 78 14.14 -1.07 2.76
C GLY A 78 14.64 -0.44 1.47
N MET A 79 13.94 -0.78 0.40
CA MET A 79 14.17 -0.22 -0.93
C MET A 79 12.86 -0.11 -1.70
N ARG A 80 12.81 0.84 -2.63
CA ARG A 80 11.77 0.91 -3.66
C ARG A 80 12.43 1.22 -4.99
N GLY A 81 12.17 0.39 -5.98
CA GLY A 81 12.59 0.61 -7.35
C GLY A 81 11.44 0.41 -8.32
N GLU A 82 11.51 1.08 -9.46
CA GLU A 82 10.54 0.98 -10.55
C GLU A 82 11.27 0.76 -11.87
N ALA A 83 10.72 -0.11 -12.72
CA ALA A 83 11.23 -0.41 -14.04
C ALA A 83 10.09 -0.64 -15.02
N ILE A 84 10.10 0.06 -16.16
CA ILE A 84 9.25 -0.19 -17.31
C ILE A 84 9.94 -1.22 -18.20
N LEU A 85 9.22 -2.29 -18.52
CA LEU A 85 9.70 -3.41 -19.30
C LEU A 85 8.73 -3.73 -20.42
N ASN A 86 9.22 -3.80 -21.66
CA ASN A 86 8.46 -4.31 -22.79
C ASN A 86 8.27 -5.84 -22.68
N VAL A 87 7.18 -6.34 -23.23
CA VAL A 87 7.01 -7.79 -23.41
C VAL A 87 8.16 -8.33 -24.26
N GLY A 88 8.84 -9.36 -23.75
CA GLY A 88 10.06 -9.96 -24.29
C GLY A 88 11.35 -9.49 -23.61
N GLU A 89 11.31 -8.43 -22.78
CA GLU A 89 12.51 -7.94 -22.09
C GLU A 89 12.86 -8.75 -20.85
N ARG A 90 14.17 -8.78 -20.57
CA ARG A 90 14.75 -9.42 -19.39
C ARG A 90 15.25 -8.36 -18.42
N PHE A 91 14.77 -8.42 -17.20
CA PHE A 91 15.19 -7.61 -16.07
C PHE A 91 16.10 -8.41 -15.14
N VAL A 92 17.24 -7.83 -14.77
CA VAL A 92 18.17 -8.36 -13.77
C VAL A 92 18.16 -7.41 -12.59
N ASN A 93 18.08 -7.90 -11.35
CA ASN A 93 17.98 -7.04 -10.18
C ASN A 93 19.31 -6.34 -9.81
N THR A 94 19.72 -5.38 -10.63
CA THR A 94 20.91 -4.55 -10.43
C THR A 94 20.54 -3.06 -10.45
N PRO A 95 21.32 -2.17 -9.82
CA PRO A 95 20.97 -0.75 -9.74
C PRO A 95 20.71 -0.10 -11.11
N THR A 96 21.47 -0.51 -12.13
CA THR A 96 21.40 0.01 -13.50
C THR A 96 20.17 -0.45 -14.29
N SER A 97 19.42 -1.43 -13.79
CA SER A 97 18.22 -1.95 -14.47
C SER A 97 16.95 -1.19 -14.09
N TYR A 98 17.02 -0.26 -13.14
CA TYR A 98 15.89 0.51 -12.64
C TYR A 98 15.78 1.88 -13.32
N ASP A 99 14.57 2.29 -13.66
CA ASP A 99 14.28 3.67 -14.11
C ASP A 99 14.33 4.65 -12.93
N SER A 100 13.91 4.19 -11.76
CA SER A 100 14.07 4.91 -10.50
C SER A 100 14.37 3.94 -9.38
N LEU A 101 15.28 4.32 -8.49
CA LEU A 101 15.71 3.48 -7.39
C LEU A 101 16.01 4.33 -6.16
N GLN A 102 15.38 3.94 -5.06
CA GLN A 102 15.46 4.64 -3.78
C GLN A 102 15.79 3.64 -2.69
N TYR A 103 16.79 3.99 -1.90
CA TYR A 103 17.29 3.18 -0.80
C TYR A 103 16.99 3.84 0.53
N GLY A 104 16.73 3.02 1.55
CA GLY A 104 16.88 3.45 2.93
C GLY A 104 18.35 3.80 3.24
N LYS A 105 18.57 4.66 4.24
CA LYS A 105 19.91 5.17 4.59
C LYS A 105 20.95 4.09 4.94
N LEU A 106 20.49 2.91 5.39
CA LEU A 106 21.32 1.79 5.80
C LEU A 106 21.25 0.62 4.80
N PHE A 107 20.57 0.81 3.67
CA PHE A 107 20.53 -0.17 2.60
C PHE A 107 21.71 0.06 1.65
N SER A 108 22.35 -1.03 1.21
CA SER A 108 23.41 -0.98 0.20
C SER A 108 23.07 -1.87 -0.98
N GLU A 109 23.67 -1.60 -2.14
CA GLU A 109 23.46 -2.38 -3.36
C GLU A 109 23.79 -3.87 -3.17
N LYS A 110 24.72 -4.19 -2.26
CA LYS A 110 25.07 -5.58 -1.89
C LYS A 110 23.93 -6.34 -1.21
N ASN A 111 22.89 -5.64 -0.78
CA ASN A 111 21.69 -6.21 -0.15
C ASN A 111 20.55 -6.43 -1.15
N LEU A 112 20.73 -6.09 -2.43
CA LEU A 112 19.79 -6.47 -3.49
C LEU A 112 19.67 -8.00 -3.53
N SER A 113 18.44 -8.50 -3.60
CA SER A 113 18.22 -9.94 -3.77
C SER A 113 18.54 -10.36 -5.19
N ASP A 114 19.32 -11.41 -5.38
CA ASP A 114 19.66 -11.90 -6.71
C ASP A 114 18.46 -12.57 -7.39
N PHE A 115 17.85 -11.88 -8.34
CA PHE A 115 16.79 -12.44 -9.19
C PHE A 115 16.82 -11.87 -10.61
N VAL A 116 16.20 -12.63 -11.50
CA VAL A 116 15.96 -12.26 -12.90
C VAL A 116 14.49 -12.51 -13.22
N ILE A 117 13.90 -11.59 -13.99
CA ILE A 117 12.54 -11.71 -14.53
C ILE A 117 12.58 -11.49 -16.03
N THR A 118 12.03 -12.41 -16.81
CA THR A 118 11.74 -12.16 -18.24
C THR A 118 10.23 -11.98 -18.39
N ILE A 119 9.82 -10.94 -19.13
CA ILE A 119 8.41 -10.66 -19.38
C ILE A 119 7.93 -11.49 -20.58
N ASP A 120 7.22 -12.58 -20.34
CA ASP A 120 6.78 -13.46 -21.43
C ASP A 120 5.53 -12.90 -22.11
N LYS A 121 4.53 -12.53 -21.30
CA LYS A 121 3.25 -12.05 -21.80
C LYS A 121 2.54 -11.21 -20.76
N PHE A 122 2.03 -10.07 -21.21
CA PHE A 122 1.04 -9.29 -20.47
C PHE A 122 -0.34 -9.51 -21.10
N THR A 123 -1.36 -9.74 -20.26
CA THR A 123 -2.75 -9.85 -20.68
C THR A 123 -3.60 -8.93 -19.82
N ALA A 124 -4.32 -8.01 -20.47
CA ALA A 124 -5.30 -7.15 -19.82
C ALA A 124 -6.69 -7.48 -20.36
N LYS A 125 -7.70 -7.41 -19.48
CA LYS A 125 -9.12 -7.52 -19.84
C LYS A 125 -9.84 -6.26 -19.41
N TYR A 126 -10.69 -5.75 -20.29
CA TYR A 126 -11.45 -4.53 -20.06
C TYR A 126 -12.94 -4.78 -20.30
N ASN A 127 -13.76 -4.14 -19.50
CA ASN A 127 -15.19 -4.13 -19.67
C ASN A 127 -15.57 -3.29 -20.90
N VAL A 128 -16.27 -3.86 -21.87
CA VAL A 128 -16.57 -3.19 -23.15
C VAL A 128 -17.59 -2.04 -23.04
N GLU A 129 -18.36 -1.98 -21.95
CA GLU A 129 -19.37 -0.93 -21.74
C GLU A 129 -18.79 0.27 -20.97
N THR A 130 -17.91 0.01 -20.00
CA THR A 130 -17.38 1.02 -19.07
C THR A 130 -15.91 1.35 -19.29
N ASN A 131 -15.21 0.59 -20.14
CA ASN A 131 -13.76 0.60 -20.35
C ASN A 131 -12.93 0.27 -19.09
N ALA A 132 -13.56 -0.09 -17.97
CA ALA A 132 -12.87 -0.35 -16.72
C ALA A 132 -12.04 -1.65 -16.83
N PRO A 133 -10.84 -1.70 -16.22
CA PRO A 133 -10.05 -2.92 -16.18
C PRO A 133 -10.70 -3.98 -15.27
N GLU A 134 -10.76 -5.21 -15.76
CA GLU A 134 -11.32 -6.36 -15.03
C GLU A 134 -10.24 -7.31 -14.51
N ASP A 135 -9.17 -7.53 -15.30
CA ASP A 135 -8.03 -8.38 -14.89
C ASP A 135 -6.75 -7.90 -15.57
N TYR A 136 -5.67 -7.86 -14.81
CA TYR A 136 -4.31 -7.69 -15.32
C TYR A 136 -3.47 -8.89 -14.87
N LYS A 137 -2.96 -9.62 -15.85
CA LYS A 137 -2.16 -10.83 -15.66
C LYS A 137 -0.84 -10.69 -16.39
N LEU A 138 0.24 -10.87 -15.65
CA LEU A 138 1.59 -10.86 -16.19
C LEU A 138 2.20 -12.26 -15.99
N ASP A 139 2.46 -12.95 -17.09
CA ASP A 139 3.18 -14.20 -17.14
C ASP A 139 4.68 -13.91 -17.29
N VAL A 140 5.51 -14.49 -16.41
CA VAL A 140 6.96 -14.26 -16.38
C VAL A 140 7.74 -15.55 -16.15
N GLU A 141 8.93 -15.61 -16.73
CA GLU A 141 10.00 -16.50 -16.30
C GLU A 141 10.79 -15.85 -15.16
N PHE A 142 10.79 -16.47 -13.99
CA PHE A 142 11.45 -15.96 -12.79
C PHE A 142 12.55 -16.90 -12.31
N SER A 143 13.71 -16.38 -11.94
CA SER A 143 14.74 -17.15 -11.24
C SER A 143 15.34 -16.33 -10.09
N SER A 144 15.67 -16.99 -8.99
CA SER A 144 16.35 -16.40 -7.84
C SER A 144 17.34 -17.39 -7.24
N GLY A 145 18.51 -16.94 -6.80
CA GLY A 145 19.59 -17.82 -6.37
C GLY A 145 20.33 -18.43 -7.56
N ASP A 146 19.89 -19.60 -8.04
CA ASP A 146 20.41 -20.16 -9.31
C ASP A 146 19.70 -19.51 -10.50
N LEU A 147 20.29 -18.44 -11.03
CA LEU A 147 19.73 -17.63 -12.11
C LEU A 147 19.68 -18.34 -13.47
N THR A 148 20.16 -19.60 -13.56
CA THR A 148 20.13 -20.40 -14.78
C THR A 148 18.89 -21.29 -14.91
N LYS A 149 18.06 -21.38 -13.86
CA LYS A 149 16.86 -22.23 -13.82
C LYS A 149 15.59 -21.38 -13.66
N PRO A 150 15.09 -20.76 -14.74
CA PRO A 150 13.83 -20.03 -14.69
C PRO A 150 12.65 -20.95 -14.40
N VAL A 151 11.68 -20.43 -13.65
CA VAL A 151 10.38 -21.05 -13.39
C VAL A 151 9.27 -20.08 -13.76
N ASN A 152 8.22 -20.60 -14.38
CA ASN A 152 7.06 -19.77 -14.74
C ASN A 152 6.33 -19.31 -13.49
N ARG A 153 5.99 -18.01 -13.46
CA ARG A 153 5.23 -17.35 -12.40
C ARG A 153 4.20 -16.41 -13.02
N VAL A 154 3.20 -16.08 -12.21
CA VAL A 154 2.15 -15.14 -12.59
C VAL A 154 2.11 -14.02 -11.55
N ILE A 155 2.13 -12.78 -12.03
CA ILE A 155 1.95 -11.57 -11.22
C ILE A 155 0.59 -10.95 -11.56
N LYS A 156 -0.17 -10.57 -10.54
CA LYS A 156 -1.42 -9.80 -10.66
C LYS A 156 -1.42 -8.61 -9.70
N VAL A 157 -2.29 -7.63 -9.93
CA VAL A 157 -2.42 -6.40 -9.10
C VAL A 157 -2.50 -6.72 -7.60
N ASN A 158 -3.31 -7.70 -7.21
CA ASN A 158 -3.51 -8.12 -5.82
C ASN A 158 -2.76 -9.42 -5.46
N SER A 159 -1.86 -9.89 -6.33
CA SER A 159 -1.07 -11.10 -6.10
C SER A 159 0.35 -10.85 -6.62
N PRO A 160 1.15 -10.04 -5.90
CA PRO A 160 2.54 -9.78 -6.25
C PRO A 160 3.39 -11.04 -6.12
N LEU A 161 4.53 -11.06 -6.80
CA LEU A 161 5.54 -12.09 -6.59
C LEU A 161 6.40 -11.73 -5.38
N THR A 162 6.50 -12.63 -4.40
CA THR A 162 7.24 -12.40 -3.14
C THR A 162 8.52 -13.24 -3.10
N LEU A 163 9.62 -12.60 -2.73
CA LEU A 163 10.93 -13.20 -2.45
C LEU A 163 11.45 -12.66 -1.11
N GLY A 164 11.30 -13.43 -0.04
CA GLY A 164 11.67 -12.96 1.31
C GLY A 164 10.87 -11.71 1.71
N SER A 165 11.56 -10.62 2.04
CA SER A 165 10.95 -9.30 2.30
C SER A 165 10.73 -8.44 1.05
N THR A 166 11.15 -8.93 -0.12
CA THR A 166 10.99 -8.25 -1.41
C THR A 166 9.69 -8.67 -2.09
N ASN A 167 8.92 -7.71 -2.56
CA ASN A 167 7.71 -7.93 -3.34
C ASN A 167 7.81 -7.21 -4.69
N ILE A 168 7.43 -7.89 -5.76
CA ILE A 168 7.39 -7.37 -7.12
C ILE A 168 5.92 -7.19 -7.51
N TYR A 169 5.50 -5.95 -7.67
CA TYR A 169 4.14 -5.56 -7.99
C TYR A 169 4.04 -5.13 -9.44
N LEU A 170 2.95 -5.53 -10.10
CA LEU A 170 2.52 -4.95 -11.35
C LEU A 170 1.76 -3.63 -11.03
N GLN A 171 2.38 -2.49 -11.33
CA GLN A 171 1.81 -1.17 -10.99
C GLN A 171 1.04 -0.54 -12.15
N ALA A 172 1.60 -0.61 -13.35
CA ALA A 172 1.01 0.03 -14.52
C ALA A 172 1.35 -0.74 -15.79
N ASN A 173 0.69 -0.36 -16.89
CA ASN A 173 0.93 -0.90 -18.22
C ASN A 173 0.71 0.18 -19.28
N GLY A 174 1.22 -0.07 -20.47
CA GLY A 174 1.02 0.81 -21.62
C GLY A 174 1.51 0.18 -22.90
N TYR A 175 1.73 1.04 -23.90
CA TYR A 175 2.23 0.64 -25.21
C TYR A 175 3.50 1.39 -25.57
N SER A 176 4.42 0.68 -26.20
CA SER A 176 5.62 1.20 -26.82
C SER A 176 5.44 1.15 -28.33
N PRO A 177 5.28 2.28 -29.02
CA PRO A 177 5.39 2.31 -30.47
C PRO A 177 6.76 1.77 -30.88
N VAL A 178 6.77 0.80 -31.79
CA VAL A 178 7.98 0.32 -32.46
C VAL A 178 8.19 1.19 -33.68
N VAL A 179 9.33 1.86 -33.74
CA VAL A 179 9.65 2.80 -34.82
C VAL A 179 10.99 2.48 -35.45
N THR A 180 11.11 2.84 -36.73
CA THR A 180 12.38 2.88 -37.45
C THR A 180 12.58 4.31 -37.96
N VAL A 181 13.59 5.00 -37.43
CA VAL A 181 14.01 6.33 -37.90
C VAL A 181 15.16 6.15 -38.88
N ARG A 182 15.03 6.76 -40.06
CA ARG A 182 16.07 6.82 -41.08
C ARG A 182 16.53 8.25 -41.32
N ASP A 183 17.84 8.42 -41.47
CA ASP A 183 18.46 9.71 -41.79
C ASP A 183 18.21 10.15 -43.24
N SER A 184 18.79 11.29 -43.62
CA SER A 184 18.70 11.87 -44.97
C SER A 184 19.33 11.00 -46.06
N LYS A 185 20.21 10.06 -45.70
CA LYS A 185 20.89 9.11 -46.58
C LYS A 185 20.18 7.75 -46.65
N GLY A 186 19.11 7.56 -45.85
CA GLY A 186 18.34 6.33 -45.76
C GLY A 186 18.88 5.28 -44.76
N ASN A 187 19.95 5.59 -44.03
CA ASN A 187 20.51 4.72 -43.01
C ASN A 187 19.60 4.68 -41.78
N VAL A 188 19.53 3.54 -41.10
CA VAL A 188 18.77 3.42 -39.84
C VAL A 188 19.54 4.14 -38.73
N ALA A 189 18.97 5.23 -38.23
CA ALA A 189 19.52 5.99 -37.11
C ALA A 189 19.00 5.51 -35.76
N MET A 190 17.79 4.94 -35.73
CA MET A 190 17.19 4.36 -34.52
C MET A 190 16.17 3.31 -34.93
N GLN A 191 16.12 2.19 -34.19
CA GLN A 191 15.09 1.18 -34.37
C GLN A 191 14.74 0.53 -33.04
N GLY A 192 13.45 0.37 -32.75
CA GLY A 192 12.99 -0.39 -31.58
C GLY A 192 11.71 0.16 -30.92
N PRO A 193 11.24 -0.51 -29.86
CA PRO A 193 10.13 -0.03 -29.03
C PRO A 193 10.55 1.19 -28.21
N VAL A 194 9.69 2.20 -28.14
CA VAL A 194 9.88 3.39 -27.28
C VAL A 194 8.70 3.52 -26.32
N PRO A 195 8.88 3.38 -24.99
CA PRO A 195 7.75 3.46 -24.06
C PRO A 195 7.07 4.84 -24.06
N PHE A 196 5.76 4.83 -24.32
CA PHE A 196 4.91 6.02 -24.17
C PHE A 196 4.04 5.87 -22.92
N LEU A 197 3.93 6.95 -22.14
CA LEU A 197 3.29 6.94 -20.82
C LEU A 197 1.80 7.33 -20.92
N PRO A 198 0.86 6.48 -20.42
CA PRO A 198 -0.57 6.78 -20.38
C PRO A 198 -0.89 8.10 -19.69
N GLN A 199 -1.86 8.82 -20.26
CA GLN A 199 -2.39 10.09 -19.75
C GLN A 199 -3.83 9.98 -19.25
N ASP A 200 -4.50 8.87 -19.57
CA ASP A 200 -5.88 8.58 -19.19
C ASP A 200 -6.13 7.06 -19.12
N GLY A 201 -7.32 6.67 -18.66
CA GLY A 201 -7.71 5.26 -18.48
C GLY A 201 -7.86 4.48 -19.79
N ASN A 202 -8.00 5.16 -20.93
CA ASN A 202 -8.05 4.53 -22.26
C ASN A 202 -6.65 4.36 -22.89
N LEU A 203 -5.61 4.50 -22.07
CA LEU A 203 -4.20 4.33 -22.44
C LEU A 203 -3.78 5.20 -23.64
N ARG A 204 -4.39 6.39 -23.81
CA ARG A 204 -3.79 7.41 -24.67
C ARG A 204 -2.49 7.84 -24.01
N SER A 205 -1.39 7.65 -24.71
CA SER A 205 -0.06 7.88 -24.16
C SER A 205 0.66 8.99 -24.88
N ILE A 206 1.59 9.64 -24.18
CA ILE A 206 2.52 10.61 -24.77
C ILE A 206 3.95 10.13 -24.56
N GLY A 207 4.84 10.54 -25.46
CA GLY A 207 6.25 10.23 -25.35
C GLY A 207 7.09 11.07 -26.30
N ALA A 208 8.40 10.87 -26.20
CA ALA A 208 9.37 11.47 -27.08
C ALA A 208 10.26 10.37 -27.67
N ILE A 209 10.58 10.50 -28.95
CA ILE A 209 11.55 9.64 -29.64
C ILE A 209 12.74 10.55 -29.99
N LYS A 210 13.94 10.18 -29.54
CA LYS A 210 15.16 10.95 -29.76
C LYS A 210 16.12 10.11 -30.57
N SER A 211 16.50 10.60 -31.74
CA SER A 211 17.41 9.92 -32.68
C SER A 211 18.68 10.76 -32.82
N PRO A 212 19.59 10.72 -31.82
CA PRO A 212 20.85 11.48 -31.87
C PRO A 212 21.76 11.06 -33.02
N ASP A 213 21.69 9.79 -33.45
CA ASP A 213 22.52 9.24 -34.52
C ASP A 213 22.01 9.58 -35.93
N ALA A 214 20.91 10.33 -36.05
CA ALA A 214 20.47 10.86 -37.34
C ALA A 214 21.33 12.05 -37.76
N ASP A 215 21.56 12.23 -39.06
CA ASP A 215 22.29 13.36 -39.62
C ASP A 215 21.37 14.18 -40.55
N PRO A 216 20.85 15.34 -40.09
CA PRO A 216 21.02 15.95 -38.75
C PRO A 216 20.20 15.26 -37.64
N PRO A 217 20.53 15.47 -36.34
CA PRO A 217 19.79 14.86 -35.22
C PRO A 217 18.30 15.20 -35.24
N MET A 218 17.47 14.19 -34.94
CA MET A 218 16.02 14.28 -35.03
C MET A 218 15.34 13.96 -33.70
N GLY A 219 14.31 14.73 -33.36
CA GLY A 219 13.44 14.49 -32.23
C GLY A 219 11.98 14.42 -32.67
N PHE A 220 11.19 13.57 -32.02
CA PHE A 220 9.76 13.45 -32.28
C PHE A 220 9.00 13.56 -30.97
N VAL A 221 7.99 14.43 -30.94
CA VAL A 221 6.99 14.45 -29.86
C VAL A 221 5.79 13.66 -30.35
N GLY A 222 5.37 12.66 -29.59
CA GLY A 222 4.35 11.72 -30.03
C GLY A 222 3.18 11.59 -29.08
N SER A 223 2.03 11.22 -29.63
CA SER A 223 0.91 10.64 -28.91
C SER A 223 0.51 9.32 -29.54
N PHE A 224 0.44 8.27 -28.73
CA PHE A 224 -0.07 6.96 -29.11
C PHE A 224 -1.51 6.81 -28.64
N VAL A 225 -2.39 6.37 -29.53
CA VAL A 225 -3.82 6.14 -29.24
C VAL A 225 -4.18 4.71 -29.63
N PRO A 226 -4.45 3.82 -28.66
CA PRO A 226 -4.74 2.40 -28.91
C PRO A 226 -5.99 2.16 -29.78
N THR A 227 -7.11 2.79 -29.45
CA THR A 227 -8.34 2.73 -30.26
C THR A 227 -8.73 4.13 -30.67
N TYR A 228 -8.28 4.52 -31.86
CA TYR A 228 -8.43 5.88 -32.37
C TYR A 228 -9.88 6.30 -32.58
N ALA A 229 -10.21 7.50 -32.09
CA ALA A 229 -11.33 8.28 -32.57
C ALA A 229 -10.96 9.77 -32.64
N ARG A 230 -11.81 10.57 -33.29
CA ARG A 230 -11.73 12.03 -33.25
C ARG A 230 -12.82 12.57 -32.34
N SER A 231 -12.44 13.39 -31.38
CA SER A 231 -13.40 14.22 -30.63
C SER A 231 -13.63 15.52 -31.38
N ASN A 232 -14.86 16.01 -31.43
CA ASN A 232 -15.16 17.34 -31.95
C ASN A 232 -14.32 18.38 -31.17
N GLY A 233 -13.33 19.00 -31.82
CA GLY A 233 -12.47 20.05 -31.25
C GLY A 233 -11.21 19.59 -30.49
N ASN A 234 -11.14 18.37 -29.94
CA ASN A 234 -10.05 17.94 -29.03
C ASN A 234 -8.96 17.05 -29.67
N GLY A 235 -8.91 16.96 -30.99
CA GLY A 235 -7.92 16.13 -31.69
C GLY A 235 -8.17 14.63 -31.50
N ALA A 236 -7.09 13.84 -31.54
CA ALA A 236 -7.14 12.40 -31.42
C ALA A 236 -7.37 11.95 -29.96
N ILE A 237 -8.32 11.04 -29.78
CA ILE A 237 -8.60 10.41 -28.48
C ILE A 237 -8.49 8.89 -28.61
N SER A 238 -8.31 8.22 -27.48
CA SER A 238 -8.52 6.77 -27.37
C SER A 238 -9.89 6.52 -26.75
N VAL A 239 -10.75 5.75 -27.42
CA VAL A 239 -12.08 5.40 -26.90
C VAL A 239 -12.11 4.05 -26.20
N PHE A 240 -11.05 3.25 -26.30
CA PHE A 240 -10.93 1.97 -25.64
C PHE A 240 -9.44 1.64 -25.34
N PRO A 241 -9.10 1.00 -24.21
CA PRO A 241 -7.70 0.75 -23.82
C PRO A 241 -6.95 -0.26 -24.70
N GLU A 242 -7.65 -1.22 -25.30
CA GLU A 242 -7.02 -2.17 -26.21
C GLU A 242 -6.61 -1.50 -27.52
N ALA A 243 -5.56 -1.99 -28.16
CA ALA A 243 -5.05 -1.44 -29.41
C ALA A 243 -5.80 -1.98 -30.64
N LEU A 244 -7.08 -1.62 -30.79
CA LEU A 244 -7.97 -2.08 -31.87
C LEU A 244 -7.80 -1.29 -33.17
N ASP A 245 -7.50 0.02 -33.06
CA ASP A 245 -7.21 0.88 -34.21
C ASP A 245 -6.05 1.84 -33.86
N PRO A 246 -4.83 1.30 -33.67
CA PRO A 246 -3.72 2.07 -33.13
C PRO A 246 -3.30 3.18 -34.11
N ARG A 247 -3.03 4.37 -33.57
CA ARG A 247 -2.35 5.45 -34.30
C ARG A 247 -1.19 6.00 -33.51
N LEU A 248 -0.15 6.38 -34.24
CA LEU A 248 0.95 7.17 -33.73
C LEU A 248 0.89 8.56 -34.37
N LEU A 249 0.54 9.56 -33.58
CA LEU A 249 0.56 10.96 -33.98
C LEU A 249 1.92 11.54 -33.61
N LEU A 250 2.62 12.12 -34.58
CA LEU A 250 3.98 12.62 -34.42
C LEU A 250 4.08 14.07 -34.86
N SER A 251 4.86 14.81 -34.10
CA SER A 251 5.49 16.05 -34.52
C SER A 251 6.99 15.81 -34.64
N ALA A 252 7.54 15.97 -35.83
CA ALA A 252 8.97 15.85 -36.08
C ALA A 252 9.65 17.22 -35.87
N TRP A 253 10.82 17.20 -35.25
CA TRP A 253 11.60 18.37 -34.86
C TRP A 253 13.07 18.16 -35.20
N ILE A 254 13.70 19.21 -35.70
CA ILE A 254 15.14 19.28 -35.96
C ILE A 254 15.79 20.29 -35.00
N GLY A 255 16.92 19.92 -34.40
CA GLY A 255 17.68 20.78 -33.51
C GLY A 255 18.43 19.99 -32.44
N ASP A 256 18.92 20.71 -31.44
CA ASP A 256 19.60 20.14 -30.28
C ASP A 256 18.62 19.34 -29.41
N LEU A 257 18.96 18.08 -29.13
CA LEU A 257 18.18 17.17 -28.26
C LEU A 257 18.52 17.38 -26.77
N GLY A 258 19.51 18.22 -26.46
CA GLY A 258 20.00 18.54 -25.12
C GLY A 258 20.81 17.43 -24.46
N LEU A 259 21.16 16.38 -25.21
CA LEU A 259 21.77 15.15 -24.68
C LEU A 259 23.24 15.35 -24.28
N ASP A 260 23.92 16.34 -24.85
CA ASP A 260 25.36 16.58 -24.66
C ASP A 260 25.69 17.49 -23.46
N SER A 261 24.67 18.05 -22.79
CA SER A 261 24.86 19.04 -21.73
C SER A 261 25.34 18.47 -20.39
N GLY A 262 25.31 17.14 -20.21
CA GLY A 262 25.57 16.46 -18.94
C GLY A 262 24.48 16.67 -17.88
N VAL A 263 23.42 17.44 -18.17
CA VAL A 263 22.27 17.62 -17.29
C VAL A 263 21.28 16.47 -17.52
N PRO A 264 20.92 15.70 -16.48
CA PRO A 264 19.90 14.67 -16.60
C PRO A 264 18.57 15.26 -17.11
N GLN A 265 17.98 14.62 -18.11
CA GLN A 265 16.72 15.03 -18.70
C GLN A 265 15.77 13.86 -18.88
N SER A 266 14.48 14.15 -18.99
CA SER A 266 13.46 13.12 -19.19
C SER A 266 13.62 12.44 -20.54
N VAL A 267 13.60 11.10 -20.56
CA VAL A 267 13.55 10.31 -21.79
C VAL A 267 12.19 10.39 -22.48
N TYR A 268 11.11 10.65 -21.73
CA TYR A 268 9.72 10.70 -22.22
C TYR A 268 9.30 12.06 -22.78
N ARG A 269 10.14 13.09 -22.64
CA ARG A 269 9.86 14.47 -23.07
C ARG A 269 10.99 15.00 -23.94
N LEU A 270 10.63 15.93 -24.82
CA LEU A 270 11.55 16.69 -25.65
C LEU A 270 11.27 18.18 -25.42
N ASP A 271 12.31 18.95 -25.11
CA ASP A 271 12.22 20.42 -25.08
C ASP A 271 12.35 20.95 -26.51
N THR A 272 11.25 21.47 -27.04
CA THR A 272 11.18 21.97 -28.42
C THR A 272 11.37 23.48 -28.52
N SER A 273 11.65 24.19 -27.41
CA SER A 273 11.69 25.66 -27.37
C SER A 273 12.72 26.29 -28.31
N LYS A 274 13.83 25.58 -28.59
CA LYS A 274 14.90 25.99 -29.52
C LYS A 274 14.98 25.11 -30.76
N MET A 275 14.01 24.23 -30.99
CA MET A 275 13.97 23.32 -32.14
C MET A 275 13.04 23.86 -33.22
N LYS A 276 13.25 23.46 -34.47
CA LYS A 276 12.37 23.79 -35.59
C LYS A 276 11.45 22.60 -35.89
N GLN A 277 10.14 22.84 -35.91
CA GLN A 277 9.17 21.82 -36.33
C GLN A 277 9.28 21.57 -37.83
N VAL A 278 9.43 20.32 -38.25
CA VAL A 278 9.54 19.94 -39.67
C VAL A 278 8.24 19.37 -40.24
N GLY A 279 7.33 18.89 -39.38
CA GLY A 279 6.00 18.50 -39.80
C GLY A 279 5.22 17.69 -38.79
N LEU A 280 3.96 17.43 -39.14
CA LEU A 280 2.99 16.67 -38.35
C LEU A 280 2.43 15.53 -39.19
N LYS A 281 2.32 14.33 -38.60
CA LYS A 281 1.71 13.18 -39.27
C LYS A 281 1.03 12.27 -38.26
N SER A 282 -0.09 11.67 -38.69
CA SER A 282 -0.71 10.52 -38.03
C SER A 282 -0.39 9.28 -38.85
N LEU A 283 0.13 8.24 -38.20
CA LEU A 283 0.54 6.99 -38.82
C LEU A 283 -0.26 5.81 -38.27
N LYS A 284 -0.67 4.91 -39.17
CA LYS A 284 -1.06 3.54 -38.84
C LYS A 284 0.17 2.63 -38.78
N PRO A 285 0.11 1.45 -38.13
CA PRO A 285 1.18 0.47 -38.24
C PRO A 285 1.50 0.16 -39.71
N GLY A 286 2.78 0.12 -40.04
CA GLY A 286 3.33 -0.03 -41.38
C GLY A 286 3.45 1.27 -42.19
N GLU A 287 2.92 2.41 -41.73
CA GLU A 287 3.03 3.68 -42.46
C GLU A 287 4.31 4.44 -42.13
N THR A 288 4.83 5.13 -43.15
CA THR A 288 6.04 5.98 -43.04
C THR A 288 5.68 7.46 -43.16
N PHE A 289 6.26 8.27 -42.28
CA PHE A 289 6.29 9.73 -42.41
C PHE A 289 7.64 10.16 -42.99
N THR A 290 7.63 10.62 -44.24
CA THR A 290 8.80 11.23 -44.90
C THR A 290 8.82 12.74 -44.71
N TYR A 291 10.00 13.27 -44.39
CA TYR A 291 10.28 14.70 -44.23
C TYR A 291 11.64 15.02 -44.87
N PRO A 292 12.02 16.30 -45.10
CA PRO A 292 13.21 16.63 -45.89
C PRO A 292 14.53 16.01 -45.39
N GLN A 293 14.63 15.74 -44.09
CA GLN A 293 15.83 15.21 -43.44
C GLN A 293 15.83 13.70 -43.21
N GLY A 294 14.80 12.97 -43.67
CA GLY A 294 14.73 11.53 -43.49
C GLY A 294 13.30 10.99 -43.40
N SER A 295 13.12 9.91 -42.65
CA SER A 295 11.79 9.33 -42.44
C SER A 295 11.68 8.62 -41.10
N ILE A 296 10.45 8.51 -40.60
CA ILE A 296 10.11 7.64 -39.47
C ILE A 296 8.97 6.70 -39.87
N THR A 297 9.18 5.40 -39.67
CA THR A 297 8.17 4.37 -39.90
C THR A 297 7.61 3.89 -38.57
N PHE A 298 6.29 3.80 -38.47
CA PHE A 298 5.62 3.20 -37.33
C PHE A 298 5.40 1.71 -37.62
N GLU A 299 6.29 0.84 -37.14
CA GLU A 299 6.30 -0.58 -37.48
C GLU A 299 5.14 -1.34 -36.82
N GLY A 300 4.72 -0.90 -35.64
CA GLY A 300 3.74 -1.58 -34.80
C GLY A 300 3.92 -1.18 -33.34
N TYR A 301 3.48 -2.00 -32.40
CA TYR A 301 3.60 -1.69 -30.98
C TYR A 301 3.97 -2.94 -30.18
N GLN A 302 4.54 -2.71 -29.00
CA GLN A 302 4.67 -3.71 -27.94
C GLN A 302 3.92 -3.23 -26.71
N GLN A 303 3.37 -4.15 -25.93
CA GLN A 303 2.90 -3.82 -24.59
C GLN A 303 4.09 -3.72 -23.64
N TRP A 304 4.03 -2.80 -22.69
CA TRP A 304 4.97 -2.73 -21.58
C TRP A 304 4.23 -2.77 -20.25
N VAL A 305 4.95 -3.18 -19.20
CA VAL A 305 4.50 -3.16 -17.81
C VAL A 305 5.47 -2.38 -16.95
N ASN A 306 4.98 -1.69 -15.94
CA ASN A 306 5.80 -1.10 -14.88
C ASN A 306 5.78 -2.04 -13.68
N LEU A 307 6.96 -2.55 -13.34
CA LEU A 307 7.17 -3.33 -12.14
C LEU A 307 7.70 -2.43 -11.03
N GLN A 308 7.08 -2.50 -9.86
CA GLN A 308 7.61 -1.90 -8.65
C GLN A 308 8.14 -2.99 -7.73
N ILE A 309 9.42 -2.87 -7.40
CA ILE A 309 10.15 -3.81 -6.54
C ILE A 309 10.35 -3.13 -5.19
N VAL A 310 9.77 -3.71 -4.14
CA VAL A 310 9.76 -3.14 -2.79
C VAL A 310 10.31 -4.16 -1.82
N ASN A 311 11.44 -3.84 -1.17
CA ASN A 311 11.92 -4.58 -0.01
C ASN A 311 11.47 -3.85 1.25
N ASP A 312 10.63 -4.52 2.03
CA ASP A 312 10.00 -3.97 3.23
C ASP A 312 10.22 -4.93 4.41
N PRO A 313 11.42 -4.91 5.03
CA PRO A 313 11.78 -5.87 6.07
C PRO A 313 11.05 -5.62 7.39
N GLY A 314 10.57 -4.40 7.62
CA GLY A 314 9.83 -4.01 8.83
C GLY A 314 8.33 -4.30 8.79
N LYS A 315 7.78 -4.63 7.61
CA LYS A 315 6.34 -4.90 7.38
C LYS A 315 5.73 -5.86 8.40
N THR A 316 6.41 -6.96 8.67
CA THR A 316 5.89 -8.00 9.59
C THR A 316 5.81 -7.49 11.02
N TYR A 317 6.78 -6.70 11.49
CA TYR A 317 6.74 -6.09 12.83
C TYR A 317 5.62 -5.07 12.94
N ALA A 318 5.41 -4.25 11.91
CA ALA A 318 4.31 -3.30 11.85
C ALA A 318 2.95 -4.01 11.86
N LEU A 319 2.80 -5.11 11.12
CA LEU A 319 1.58 -5.94 11.11
C LEU A 319 1.29 -6.55 12.49
N LEU A 320 2.31 -7.17 13.11
CA LEU A 320 2.19 -7.73 14.46
C LEU A 320 1.83 -6.66 15.48
N GLY A 321 2.48 -5.50 15.41
CA GLY A 321 2.13 -4.34 16.22
C GLY A 321 0.68 -3.90 16.00
N GLY A 322 0.21 -3.80 14.76
CA GLY A 322 -1.20 -3.49 14.46
C GLY A 322 -2.19 -4.47 15.09
N ILE A 323 -1.92 -5.77 15.01
CA ILE A 323 -2.75 -6.82 15.63
C ILE A 323 -2.77 -6.65 17.15
N VAL A 324 -1.60 -6.48 17.79
CA VAL A 324 -1.51 -6.28 19.25
C VAL A 324 -2.19 -4.98 19.68
N ALA A 325 -2.10 -3.91 18.88
CA ALA A 325 -2.78 -2.65 19.15
C ALA A 325 -4.30 -2.85 19.15
N ILE A 326 -4.87 -3.52 18.15
CA ILE A 326 -6.31 -3.81 18.08
C ILE A 326 -6.73 -4.65 19.29
N LEU A 327 -6.02 -5.73 19.59
CA LEU A 327 -6.33 -6.60 20.73
C LEU A 327 -6.21 -5.85 22.07
N GLY A 328 -5.18 -5.05 22.25
CA GLY A 328 -4.96 -4.22 23.44
C GLY A 328 -6.04 -3.17 23.62
N LEU A 329 -6.47 -2.52 22.53
CA LEU A 329 -7.57 -1.57 22.52
C LEU A 329 -8.90 -2.24 22.89
N LEU A 330 -9.22 -3.38 22.27
CA LEU A 330 -10.42 -4.16 22.58
C LEU A 330 -10.42 -4.59 24.06
N ALA A 331 -9.30 -5.13 24.55
CA ALA A 331 -9.16 -5.51 25.95
C ALA A 331 -9.33 -4.30 26.89
N SER A 332 -8.79 -3.14 26.53
CA SER A 332 -8.93 -1.90 27.31
C SER A 332 -10.39 -1.42 27.33
N LEU A 333 -11.06 -1.33 26.17
CA LEU A 333 -12.41 -0.78 26.06
C LEU A 333 -13.48 -1.69 26.64
N PHE A 334 -13.42 -2.99 26.36
CA PHE A 334 -14.45 -3.95 26.79
C PHE A 334 -14.25 -4.47 28.22
N THR A 335 -13.04 -4.35 28.79
CA THR A 335 -12.85 -4.67 30.21
C THR A 335 -13.28 -3.51 31.09
N ARG A 336 -14.33 -3.72 31.88
CA ARG A 336 -14.83 -2.75 32.85
C ARG A 336 -14.14 -2.97 34.19
N ARG A 337 -13.47 -1.93 34.71
CA ARG A 337 -12.94 -1.98 36.07
C ARG A 337 -14.05 -1.67 37.06
N ARG A 338 -14.25 -2.58 38.01
CA ARG A 338 -15.27 -2.44 39.05
C ARG A 338 -14.63 -2.64 40.41
N ARG A 339 -14.96 -1.77 41.35
CA ARG A 339 -14.59 -1.90 42.75
C ARG A 339 -15.86 -1.83 43.58
N ILE A 340 -16.02 -2.76 44.51
CA ILE A 340 -17.18 -2.83 45.38
C ILE A 340 -16.64 -3.05 46.79
N TRP A 341 -17.18 -2.31 47.75
CA TRP A 341 -16.83 -2.43 49.14
C TRP A 341 -18.07 -2.77 49.95
N ILE A 342 -17.89 -3.61 50.97
CA ILE A 342 -18.86 -3.85 52.03
C ILE A 342 -18.16 -3.71 53.38
N ARG A 343 -18.82 -3.08 54.34
CA ARG A 343 -18.42 -3.02 55.74
C ARG A 343 -19.61 -3.44 56.60
N VAL A 344 -19.38 -4.33 57.56
CA VAL A 344 -20.41 -4.81 58.48
C VAL A 344 -20.01 -4.46 59.91
N GLY A 345 -20.77 -3.56 60.53
CA GLY A 345 -20.69 -3.20 61.94
C GLY A 345 -22.08 -3.26 62.58
N LYS A 346 -22.52 -2.17 63.21
CA LYS A 346 -23.94 -2.03 63.66
C LYS A 346 -24.90 -1.93 62.47
N SER A 347 -24.44 -1.32 61.39
CA SER A 347 -25.08 -1.30 60.08
C SER A 347 -24.15 -1.96 59.06
N VAL A 348 -24.75 -2.45 57.98
CA VAL A 348 -24.06 -2.82 56.74
C VAL A 348 -23.97 -1.56 55.90
N GLU A 349 -22.80 -1.30 55.34
CA GLU A 349 -22.57 -0.26 54.34
C GLU A 349 -22.01 -0.92 53.09
N VAL A 350 -22.57 -0.63 51.93
CA VAL A 350 -22.01 -1.04 50.64
C VAL A 350 -21.83 0.18 49.75
N ALA A 351 -20.82 0.14 48.90
CA ALA A 351 -20.64 1.13 47.85
C ALA A 351 -19.92 0.55 46.64
N GLY A 352 -20.18 1.12 45.47
CA GLY A 352 -19.57 0.73 44.21
C GLY A 352 -18.81 1.88 43.58
N LEU A 353 -17.75 1.57 42.84
CA LEU A 353 -17.08 2.53 41.99
C LEU A 353 -16.69 1.89 40.67
N ALA A 354 -17.13 2.50 39.57
CA ALA A 354 -16.70 2.18 38.23
C ALA A 354 -15.88 3.35 37.69
N LYS A 355 -14.66 3.07 37.21
CA LYS A 355 -13.87 4.10 36.55
C LYS A 355 -14.60 4.54 35.27
N ASN A 356 -14.76 5.85 35.08
CA ASN A 356 -15.47 6.49 33.96
C ASN A 356 -16.98 6.16 33.88
N ALA A 357 -17.66 5.95 35.01
CA ALA A 357 -19.10 5.68 35.07
C ALA A 357 -19.57 4.56 34.11
N ALA A 358 -18.75 3.50 33.98
CA ALA A 358 -19.02 2.43 33.03
C ALA A 358 -20.40 1.81 33.28
N PRO A 359 -21.27 1.71 32.25
CA PRO A 359 -22.66 1.31 32.44
C PRO A 359 -22.79 -0.10 33.03
N GLY A 360 -23.89 -0.32 33.75
CA GLY A 360 -24.22 -1.60 34.37
C GLY A 360 -23.55 -1.87 35.72
N LEU A 361 -22.87 -0.89 36.33
CA LEU A 361 -22.52 -0.97 37.76
C LEU A 361 -23.78 -0.88 38.63
N GLU A 362 -24.72 0.02 38.31
CA GLU A 362 -25.97 0.18 39.05
C GLU A 362 -26.75 -1.14 39.15
N VAL A 363 -26.92 -1.85 38.04
CA VAL A 363 -27.61 -3.16 38.01
C VAL A 363 -26.87 -4.20 38.84
N GLU A 364 -25.54 -4.22 38.76
CA GLU A 364 -24.71 -5.14 39.55
C GLU A 364 -24.78 -4.82 41.04
N MET A 365 -24.82 -3.54 41.42
CA MET A 365 -24.99 -3.10 42.81
C MET A 365 -26.37 -3.44 43.35
N LYS A 366 -27.44 -3.28 42.56
CA LYS A 366 -28.80 -3.70 42.95
C LYS A 366 -28.85 -5.19 43.23
N GLN A 367 -28.37 -6.01 42.29
CA GLN A 367 -28.28 -7.47 42.47
C GLN A 367 -27.43 -7.87 43.68
N PHE A 368 -26.33 -7.15 43.93
CA PHE A 368 -25.48 -7.39 45.07
C PHE A 368 -26.23 -7.10 46.39
N VAL A 369 -26.92 -5.96 46.50
CA VAL A 369 -27.71 -5.59 47.68
C VAL A 369 -28.85 -6.57 47.94
N GLU A 370 -29.61 -6.96 46.92
CA GLU A 370 -30.71 -7.93 47.03
C GLU A 370 -30.21 -9.25 47.65
N ILE A 371 -29.11 -9.79 47.12
CA ILE A 371 -28.50 -11.02 47.62
C ILE A 371 -28.04 -10.88 49.07
N LEU A 372 -27.49 -9.72 49.46
CA LEU A 372 -27.08 -9.49 50.85
C LEU A 372 -28.27 -9.43 51.80
N LYS A 373 -29.37 -8.77 51.40
CA LYS A 373 -30.62 -8.70 52.18
C LYS A 373 -31.34 -10.06 52.25
N GLY A 374 -30.96 -11.03 51.40
CA GLY A 374 -31.53 -12.38 51.38
C GLY A 374 -32.73 -12.51 50.47
N GLU A 375 -32.91 -11.55 49.57
CA GLU A 375 -33.87 -11.58 48.48
C GLU A 375 -33.28 -12.41 47.34
N LYS A 376 -34.14 -13.20 46.65
CA LYS A 376 -33.72 -14.17 45.63
C LYS A 376 -33.60 -13.55 44.25
#